data_AF-A0A238UVG0-F1
#
_entry.id   AF-A0A238UVG0-F1
#
_cell.length_a   1.000
_cell.length_b   1.000
_cell.length_c   1.000
_cell.angle_alpha   90.00
_cell.angle_beta   90.00
_cell.angle_gamma   90.00
#
_symmetry.space_group_name_H-M   'P 1'
#
loop_
_entity.id
_entity.type
_entity.pdbx_description
1 polymer ?
#
loop_
_entity_poly.entity_id
_entity_poly.type
_entity_poly.pdbx_seq_one_letter_code
_entity_poly.pdbx_strand_id
1 'polypeptide(L)'
;MRFPMAMTLNPARFRVAAMAAAVVLLWAMAATAAVAQFRLLMFEQDGCSYCRRWNEDIGPAYPKTAEGRAAPLHRLDIRAPLPPAVTLTGRRPVFTPTFVLLSDGTEVGRIEGYAGDEFFWVLLDRMLRDAGWQAPAPAAGPASGPDRPGP
;
A
#
# COMPACT_ATOMS: atom_id res chain seq x y z
N MET A 1 71.70 19.25 14.95
CA MET A 1 70.88 18.05 15.28
C MET A 1 69.41 18.34 14.93
N ARG A 2 68.73 17.32 14.36
CA ARG A 2 67.29 17.15 14.11
C ARG A 2 66.76 17.44 12.70
N PHE A 3 66.71 16.36 11.91
CA PHE A 3 65.80 16.17 10.77
C PHE A 3 64.35 16.05 11.28
N PRO A 4 63.33 16.65 10.61
CA PRO A 4 61.95 16.38 10.94
C PRO A 4 61.51 15.04 10.32
N MET A 5 60.89 14.20 11.13
CA MET A 5 60.25 12.94 10.74
C MET A 5 59.22 13.19 9.63
N ALA A 6 59.42 12.54 8.50
CA ALA A 6 58.39 12.39 7.48
C ALA A 6 57.24 11.57 8.06
N MET A 7 56.07 12.20 8.19
CA MET A 7 54.82 11.56 8.57
C MET A 7 54.37 10.67 7.40
N THR A 8 54.81 9.42 7.40
CA THR A 8 54.37 8.42 6.41
C THR A 8 52.90 8.10 6.64
N LEU A 9 52.01 8.73 5.87
CA LEU A 9 50.61 8.32 5.79
C LEU A 9 50.57 6.88 5.26
N ASN A 10 50.11 5.95 6.11
CA ASN A 10 50.05 4.53 5.77
C ASN A 10 48.86 4.28 4.79
N PRO A 11 49.11 3.93 3.52
CA PRO A 11 48.06 3.81 2.50
C PRO A 11 47.05 2.70 2.83
N ALA A 12 47.43 1.71 3.65
CA ALA A 12 46.53 0.66 4.13
C ALA A 12 45.43 1.21 5.06
N ARG A 13 45.72 2.22 5.89
CA ARG A 13 44.73 2.85 6.79
C ARG A 13 43.72 3.70 6.00
N PHE A 14 44.16 4.32 4.90
CA PHE A 14 43.28 5.04 3.97
C PHE A 14 42.33 4.11 3.21
N ARG A 15 42.80 2.92 2.79
CA ARG A 15 41.98 1.92 2.09
C ARG A 15 40.89 1.32 2.98
N VAL A 16 41.21 1.02 4.24
CA VAL A 16 40.23 0.49 5.20
C VAL A 16 39.17 1.54 5.56
N ALA A 17 39.57 2.80 5.77
CA ALA A 17 38.63 3.89 6.03
C ALA A 17 37.70 4.17 4.84
N ALA A 18 38.24 4.14 3.60
CA ALA A 18 37.45 4.30 2.38
C ALA A 18 36.46 3.13 2.15
N MET A 19 36.88 1.89 2.45
CA MET A 19 36.00 0.72 2.37
C MET A 19 34.89 0.76 3.42
N ALA A 20 35.19 1.15 4.66
CA ALA A 20 34.18 1.30 5.71
C ALA A 20 33.14 2.39 5.36
N ALA A 21 33.60 3.53 4.82
CA ALA A 21 32.71 4.60 4.37
C ALA A 21 31.81 4.15 3.21
N ALA A 22 32.32 3.36 2.26
CA ALA A 22 31.54 2.82 1.16
C ALA A 22 30.45 1.84 1.65
N VAL A 23 30.76 0.99 2.63
CA VAL A 23 29.78 0.05 3.22
C VAL A 23 28.67 0.79 3.95
N VAL A 24 28.99 1.84 4.72
CA VAL A 24 27.98 2.66 5.40
C VAL A 24 27.07 3.40 4.40
N LEU A 25 27.64 3.91 3.30
CA LEU A 25 26.85 4.55 2.24
C LEU A 25 25.89 3.57 1.54
N LEU A 26 26.35 2.34 1.29
CA LEU A 26 25.54 1.27 0.70
C LEU A 26 24.38 0.85 1.60
N TRP A 27 24.59 0.79 2.92
CA TRP A 27 23.52 0.50 3.88
C TRP A 27 22.51 1.65 4.01
N ALA A 28 22.95 2.90 3.89
CA ALA A 28 22.06 4.07 3.91
C ALA A 28 21.12 4.12 2.69
N MET A 29 21.56 3.63 1.52
CA MET A 29 20.74 3.58 0.31
C MET A 29 19.73 2.42 0.28
N ALA A 30 19.91 1.39 1.10
CA ALA A 30 19.00 0.24 1.13
C ALA A 30 17.70 0.49 1.94
N ALA A 31 17.63 1.58 2.69
CA ALA A 31 16.55 1.85 3.66
C ALA A 31 15.39 2.70 3.11
N THR A 32 15.24 2.84 1.79
CA THR A 32 14.02 3.42 1.21
C THR A 32 12.90 2.38 1.27
N ALA A 33 12.25 2.27 2.43
CA ALA A 33 10.96 1.61 2.52
C ALA A 33 10.04 2.30 1.51
N ALA A 34 9.61 1.57 0.48
CA ALA A 34 8.61 2.04 -0.45
C ALA A 34 7.36 2.39 0.38
N VAL A 35 7.04 3.67 0.48
CA VAL A 35 5.74 4.13 0.95
C VAL A 35 4.69 3.33 0.17
N ALA A 36 3.70 2.77 0.87
CA ALA A 36 2.58 2.09 0.21
C ALA A 36 1.99 3.07 -0.81
N GLN A 37 2.20 2.75 -2.10
CA GLN A 37 1.80 3.60 -3.21
C GLN A 37 0.31 3.91 -3.13
N PHE A 38 -0.47 2.93 -2.67
CA PHE A 38 -1.92 3.04 -2.57
C PHE A 38 -2.43 3.20 -1.15
N ARG A 39 -3.56 3.90 -1.01
CA ARG A 39 -4.38 3.96 0.20
C ARG A 39 -5.85 3.86 -0.18
N LEU A 40 -6.64 3.09 0.58
CA LEU A 40 -8.08 3.07 0.40
C LEU A 40 -8.74 3.92 1.49
N LEU A 41 -9.23 5.11 1.13
CA LEU A 41 -10.03 5.92 2.05
C LEU A 41 -11.45 5.37 2.12
N MET A 42 -11.98 5.12 3.31
CA MET A 42 -13.39 4.85 3.54
C MET A 42 -14.01 6.07 4.20
N PHE A 43 -14.85 6.78 3.45
CA PHE A 43 -15.68 7.85 3.99
C PHE A 43 -16.90 7.26 4.67
N GLU A 44 -17.05 7.54 5.96
CA GLU A 44 -18.13 7.04 6.81
C GLU A 44 -18.77 8.17 7.62
N GLN A 45 -19.86 7.86 8.31
CA GLN A 45 -20.52 8.77 9.25
C GLN A 45 -21.26 7.96 10.31
N ASP A 46 -21.54 8.58 11.44
CA ASP A 46 -22.34 7.98 12.51
C ASP A 46 -23.72 7.55 11.99
N GLY A 47 -24.19 6.39 12.47
CA GLY A 47 -25.48 5.81 12.10
C GLY A 47 -25.51 5.09 10.75
N CYS A 48 -24.44 5.12 9.94
CA CYS A 48 -24.38 4.46 8.64
C CYS A 48 -24.52 2.92 8.74
N SER A 49 -25.68 2.37 8.34
CA SER A 49 -25.95 0.93 8.38
C SER A 49 -25.06 0.13 7.42
N TYR A 50 -24.83 0.63 6.22
CA TYR A 50 -23.98 -0.02 5.22
C TYR A 50 -22.49 0.01 5.59
N CYS A 51 -22.05 1.03 6.33
CA CYS A 51 -20.68 1.09 6.86
C CYS A 51 -20.46 -0.01 7.90
N ARG A 52 -21.43 -0.20 8.82
CA ARG A 52 -21.39 -1.32 9.78
C ARG A 52 -21.37 -2.67 9.07
N ARG A 53 -22.23 -2.84 8.06
CA ARG A 53 -22.28 -4.08 7.28
C ARG A 53 -20.93 -4.38 6.59
N TRP A 54 -20.31 -3.39 5.96
CA TRP A 54 -18.96 -3.57 5.39
C TRP A 54 -17.93 -3.93 6.46
N ASN A 55 -18.01 -3.31 7.65
CA ASN A 55 -17.11 -3.61 8.77
C ASN A 55 -17.27 -5.03 9.31
N GLU A 56 -18.47 -5.62 9.21
CA GLU A 56 -18.76 -6.99 9.62
C GLU A 56 -18.31 -7.98 8.54
N ASP A 57 -18.69 -7.74 7.28
CA ASP A 57 -18.47 -8.65 6.16
C ASP A 57 -17.01 -8.65 5.69
N ILE A 58 -16.42 -7.46 5.51
CA ILE A 58 -15.11 -7.27 4.84
C ILE A 58 -14.01 -6.89 5.82
N GLY A 59 -14.32 -5.98 6.76
CA GLY A 59 -13.36 -5.39 7.69
C GLY A 59 -12.36 -6.37 8.34
N PRO A 60 -12.78 -7.54 8.85
CA PRO A 60 -11.89 -8.48 9.53
C PRO A 60 -10.92 -9.23 8.59
N ALA A 61 -11.31 -9.37 7.31
CA ALA A 61 -10.53 -10.05 6.28
C ALA A 61 -9.60 -9.07 5.55
N TYR A 62 -10.06 -7.83 5.32
CA TYR A 62 -9.39 -6.82 4.51
C TYR A 62 -7.86 -6.71 4.71
N PRO A 63 -7.32 -6.45 5.92
CA PRO A 63 -5.87 -6.29 6.10
C PRO A 63 -5.06 -7.58 5.85
N LYS A 64 -5.73 -8.73 5.70
CA LYS A 64 -5.10 -10.04 5.48
C LYS A 64 -5.07 -10.43 4.00
N THR A 65 -5.76 -9.71 3.12
CA THR A 65 -5.78 -9.99 1.68
C THR A 65 -4.60 -9.32 0.97
N ALA A 66 -4.39 -9.67 -0.31
CA ALA A 66 -3.36 -8.99 -1.10
C ALA A 66 -3.75 -7.53 -1.40
N GLU A 67 -5.04 -7.30 -1.69
CA GLU A 67 -5.65 -6.01 -1.96
C GLU A 67 -5.54 -5.08 -0.75
N GLY A 68 -5.90 -5.54 0.44
CA GLY A 68 -5.84 -4.70 1.65
C GLY A 68 -4.42 -4.44 2.16
N ARG A 69 -3.45 -5.29 1.81
CA ARG A 69 -2.03 -4.97 1.99
C ARG A 69 -1.52 -3.96 0.96
N ALA A 70 -2.00 -4.04 -0.28
CA ALA A 70 -1.61 -3.13 -1.35
C ALA A 70 -2.17 -1.72 -1.12
N ALA A 71 -3.42 -1.62 -0.66
CA ALA A 71 -4.09 -0.36 -0.33
C ALA A 71 -4.62 -0.39 1.11
N PRO A 72 -3.78 -0.08 2.12
CA PRO A 72 -4.23 0.00 3.51
C PRO A 72 -5.44 0.93 3.69
N LEU A 73 -6.41 0.48 4.50
CA LEU A 73 -7.65 1.20 4.77
C LEU A 73 -7.42 2.39 5.71
N HIS A 74 -7.94 3.55 5.35
CA HIS A 74 -8.01 4.72 6.23
C HIS A 74 -9.43 5.26 6.32
N ARG A 75 -9.95 5.40 7.53
CA ARG A 75 -11.31 5.88 7.76
C ARG A 75 -11.34 7.38 7.91
N LEU A 76 -12.34 8.02 7.32
CA LEU A 76 -12.58 9.46 7.44
C LEU A 76 -14.07 9.73 7.64
N ASP A 77 -14.40 10.62 8.57
CA ASP A 77 -15.75 11.16 8.62
C ASP A 77 -16.03 11.99 7.35
N ILE A 78 -17.17 11.76 6.70
CA ILE A 78 -17.54 12.41 5.43
C ILE A 78 -17.60 13.95 5.53
N ARG A 79 -17.87 14.50 6.71
CA ARG A 79 -17.95 15.93 7.02
C ARG A 79 -16.62 16.51 7.51
N ALA A 80 -15.65 15.69 7.92
CA ALA A 80 -14.35 16.17 8.38
C ALA A 80 -13.51 16.78 7.25
N PRO A 81 -12.63 17.76 7.52
CA PRO A 81 -11.72 18.28 6.49
C PRO A 81 -10.86 17.15 5.90
N LEU A 82 -10.55 17.24 4.60
CA LEU A 82 -9.65 16.29 3.96
C LEU A 82 -8.22 16.46 4.51
N PRO A 83 -7.47 15.36 4.70
CA PRO A 83 -6.06 15.46 5.05
C PRO A 83 -5.29 16.28 3.99
N PRO A 84 -4.29 17.10 4.37
CA PRO A 84 -3.59 17.99 3.43
C PRO A 84 -2.94 17.29 2.23
N ALA A 85 -2.55 16.02 2.38
CA ALA A 85 -1.91 15.21 1.34
C ALA A 85 -2.91 14.33 0.55
N VAL A 86 -4.17 14.77 0.44
CA VAL A 86 -5.21 14.06 -0.32
C VAL A 86 -5.81 14.99 -1.37
N THR A 87 -5.70 14.57 -2.63
CA THR A 87 -6.29 15.23 -3.78
C THR A 87 -7.40 14.35 -4.34
N LEU A 88 -8.66 14.79 -4.21
CA LEU A 88 -9.79 14.16 -4.88
C LEU A 88 -9.89 14.67 -6.32
N THR A 89 -10.00 13.77 -7.28
CA THR A 89 -10.16 14.09 -8.70
C THR A 89 -11.64 14.21 -9.06
N GLY A 90 -12.51 13.55 -8.29
CA GLY A 90 -13.96 13.72 -8.36
C GLY A 90 -14.50 14.69 -7.31
N ARG A 91 -15.83 14.88 -7.33
CA ARG A 91 -16.54 15.60 -6.26
C ARG A 91 -16.30 14.97 -4.90
N ARG A 92 -16.41 15.77 -3.83
CA ARG A 92 -16.38 15.26 -2.46
C ARG A 92 -17.47 14.19 -2.28
N PRO A 93 -17.19 13.07 -1.58
CA PRO A 93 -18.20 12.06 -1.29
C PRO A 93 -19.42 12.66 -0.60
N VAL A 94 -20.60 12.22 -1.03
CA VAL A 94 -21.91 12.61 -0.44
C VAL A 94 -22.71 11.40 0.06
N PHE A 95 -22.21 10.18 -0.18
CA PHE A 95 -22.81 8.92 0.26
C PHE A 95 -21.84 8.18 1.18
N THR A 96 -22.37 7.30 2.04
CA THR A 96 -21.57 6.47 2.95
C THR A 96 -22.04 5.01 2.89
N PRO A 97 -21.13 4.02 2.83
CA PRO A 97 -19.69 4.20 2.68
C PRO A 97 -19.31 4.62 1.26
N THR A 98 -18.29 5.46 1.11
CA THR A 98 -17.61 5.68 -0.18
C THR A 98 -16.15 5.29 -0.01
N PHE A 99 -15.65 4.43 -0.89
CA PHE A 99 -14.26 4.00 -0.89
C PHE A 99 -13.52 4.73 -1.99
N VAL A 100 -12.46 5.47 -1.67
CA VAL A 100 -11.64 6.21 -2.64
C VAL A 100 -10.24 5.63 -2.62
N LEU A 101 -9.81 5.08 -3.76
CA LEU A 101 -8.45 4.62 -3.94
C LEU A 101 -7.56 5.81 -4.30
N LEU A 102 -6.50 6.02 -3.52
CA LEU A 102 -5.45 6.98 -3.79
C LEU A 102 -4.23 6.25 -4.34
N SER A 103 -3.56 6.82 -5.34
CA SER A 103 -2.14 6.55 -5.67
C SER A 103 -1.36 7.83 -5.38
N ASP A 104 -0.31 7.75 -4.56
CA ASP A 104 0.55 8.90 -4.22
C ASP A 104 -0.25 10.14 -3.74
N GLY A 105 -1.33 9.87 -3.00
CA GLY A 105 -2.22 10.90 -2.45
C GLY A 105 -3.28 11.45 -3.40
N THR A 106 -3.28 11.04 -4.68
CA THR A 106 -4.28 11.46 -5.67
C THR A 106 -5.30 10.36 -5.94
N GLU A 107 -6.58 10.72 -5.95
CA GLU A 107 -7.66 9.79 -6.29
C GLU A 107 -7.52 9.25 -7.72
N VAL A 108 -7.50 7.92 -7.82
CA VAL A 108 -7.45 7.16 -9.09
C VAL A 108 -8.73 6.36 -9.34
N GLY A 109 -9.60 6.24 -8.35
CA GLY A 109 -10.91 5.61 -8.50
C GLY A 109 -11.72 5.63 -7.22
N ARG A 110 -13.03 5.32 -7.32
CA ARG A 110 -13.91 5.18 -6.16
C ARG A 110 -15.01 4.14 -6.34
N ILE A 111 -15.53 3.66 -5.22
CA ILE A 111 -16.73 2.83 -5.08
C ILE A 111 -17.71 3.59 -4.19
N GLU A 112 -18.91 3.88 -4.69
CA GLU A 112 -19.97 4.54 -3.90
C GLU A 112 -21.00 3.51 -3.43
N GLY A 113 -21.09 3.32 -2.12
CA GLY A 113 -21.99 2.36 -1.47
C GLY A 113 -21.33 0.99 -1.22
N TYR A 114 -22.12 0.09 -0.61
CA TYR A 114 -21.75 -1.29 -0.36
C TYR A 114 -22.95 -2.22 -0.63
N ALA A 115 -22.88 -2.95 -1.75
CA ALA A 115 -23.96 -3.84 -2.20
C ALA A 115 -23.78 -5.30 -1.73
N GLY A 116 -22.58 -5.65 -1.27
CA GLY A 116 -22.19 -7.01 -0.91
C GLY A 116 -20.68 -7.20 -1.09
N ASP A 117 -20.17 -8.29 -0.51
CA ASP A 117 -18.77 -8.65 -0.46
C ASP A 117 -18.17 -8.95 -1.83
N GLU A 118 -18.80 -9.82 -2.60
CA GLU A 118 -18.36 -10.22 -3.95
C GLU A 118 -18.22 -8.98 -4.87
N PHE A 119 -19.20 -8.07 -4.82
CA PHE A 119 -19.15 -6.83 -5.59
C PHE A 119 -18.00 -5.92 -5.16
N PHE A 120 -17.78 -5.80 -3.85
CA PHE A 120 -16.69 -4.98 -3.32
C PHE A 120 -15.32 -5.49 -3.79
N TRP A 121 -15.09 -6.80 -3.71
CA TRP A 121 -13.81 -7.38 -4.12
C TRP A 121 -13.53 -7.21 -5.61
N VAL A 122 -14.51 -7.48 -6.47
CA VAL A 122 -14.37 -7.32 -7.92
C VAL A 122 -14.09 -5.86 -8.30
N LEU A 123 -14.80 -4.91 -7.69
CA LEU A 123 -14.60 -3.49 -7.97
C LEU A 123 -13.25 -2.99 -7.47
N LEU A 124 -12.82 -3.44 -6.29
CA LEU A 124 -11.54 -3.06 -5.71
C LEU A 124 -10.36 -3.61 -6.53
N ASP A 125 -10.39 -4.90 -6.88
CA ASP A 125 -9.35 -5.53 -7.72
C ASP A 125 -9.20 -4.80 -9.05
N ARG A 126 -10.32 -4.52 -9.74
CA ARG A 126 -10.31 -3.73 -10.97
C ARG A 126 -9.68 -2.36 -10.77
N MET A 127 -10.13 -1.62 -9.75
CA MET A 127 -9.66 -0.26 -9.48
C MET A 127 -8.15 -0.23 -9.16
N LEU A 128 -7.64 -1.24 -8.45
CA LEU A 128 -6.21 -1.42 -8.19
C LEU A 128 -5.43 -1.74 -9.47
N ARG A 129 -5.92 -2.67 -10.30
CA ARG A 129 -5.27 -3.05 -11.57
C ARG A 129 -5.22 -1.90 -12.57
N ASP A 130 -6.32 -1.15 -12.68
CA ASP A 130 -6.40 0.05 -13.52
C ASP A 130 -5.38 1.11 -13.05
N ALA A 131 -5.08 1.15 -11.75
CA ALA A 131 -4.03 1.99 -11.16
C ALA A 131 -2.61 1.38 -11.24
N GLY A 132 -2.44 0.23 -11.90
CA GLY A 132 -1.15 -0.42 -12.14
C GLY A 132 -0.71 -1.43 -11.08
N TRP A 133 -1.57 -1.77 -10.12
CA TRP A 133 -1.29 -2.86 -9.18
C TRP A 133 -1.33 -4.21 -9.90
N GLN A 134 -0.35 -5.06 -9.59
CA GLN A 134 -0.28 -6.42 -10.07
C GLN A 134 -0.56 -7.34 -8.90
N ALA A 135 -1.67 -8.07 -8.96
CA ALA A 135 -1.98 -9.08 -7.98
C ALA A 135 -0.84 -10.12 -7.89
N PRO A 136 -0.47 -10.57 -6.69
CA PRO A 136 0.39 -11.72 -6.54
C PRO A 136 -0.16 -12.90 -7.34
N ALA A 137 0.71 -13.67 -7.99
CA ALA A 137 0.28 -14.91 -8.61
C ALA A 137 -0.50 -15.75 -7.59
N PRO A 138 -1.66 -16.33 -7.96
CA PRO A 138 -2.35 -17.22 -7.06
C PRO A 138 -1.36 -18.30 -6.63
N ALA A 139 -1.29 -18.57 -5.32
CA ALA A 139 -0.55 -19.72 -4.84
C ALA A 139 -1.06 -20.92 -5.65
N ALA A 140 -0.16 -21.64 -6.32
CA ALA A 140 -0.53 -22.80 -7.13
C ALA A 140 -1.33 -23.76 -6.23
N GLY A 141 -2.66 -23.73 -6.38
CA GLY A 141 -3.54 -24.68 -5.75
C GLY A 141 -3.27 -26.05 -6.35
N PRO A 142 -3.54 -27.15 -5.63
CA PRO A 142 -3.48 -28.46 -6.24
C PRO A 142 -4.37 -28.44 -7.48
N ALA A 143 -3.81 -28.85 -8.62
CA ALA A 143 -4.55 -28.99 -9.86
C ALA A 143 -5.86 -29.72 -9.57
N SER A 144 -6.98 -29.12 -9.95
CA SER A 144 -8.29 -29.75 -9.92
C SER A 144 -8.14 -31.13 -10.54
N GLY A 145 -8.35 -32.18 -9.73
CA GLY A 145 -8.26 -33.57 -10.19
C GLY A 145 -9.21 -33.82 -11.35
N PRO A 146 -9.00 -34.90 -12.11
CA PRO A 146 -9.68 -35.12 -13.37
C PRO A 146 -11.20 -35.09 -13.19
N ASP A 147 -11.82 -34.34 -14.09
CA ASP A 147 -13.25 -34.20 -14.29
C ASP A 147 -13.94 -35.56 -14.11
N ARG A 148 -14.88 -35.65 -13.17
CA ARG A 148 -15.65 -36.88 -12.96
C ARG A 148 -16.80 -36.83 -13.99
N PRO A 149 -17.00 -37.84 -14.86
CA PRO A 149 -18.14 -37.83 -15.75
C PRO A 149 -19.43 -37.87 -14.92
N GLY A 150 -20.37 -37.00 -15.25
CA GLY A 150 -21.74 -37.01 -14.69
C GLY A 150 -22.51 -38.27 -15.08
N PRO A 151 -23.68 -38.51 -14.45
CA PRO A 151 -24.54 -39.65 -14.77
C PRO A 151 -25.12 -39.59 -16.19
#